data_AF-A0A1H0ZDW2-F1
#
_entry.id   AF-A0A1H0ZDW2-F1
#
_cell.length_a   1.000
_cell.length_b   1.000
_cell.length_c   1.000
_cell.angle_alpha   90.00
_cell.angle_beta   90.00
_cell.angle_gamma   90.00
#
_symmetry.space_group_name_H-M   'P 1'
#
loop_
_entity.id
_entity.type
_entity.pdbx_description
1 polymer ?
#
loop_
_entity_poly.entity_id
_entity_poly.type
_entity_poly.pdbx_seq_one_letter_code
_entity_poly.pdbx_strand_id
1 'polypeptide(L)'
;MVYNGGRCRTGLHMDDRRDRRRVTRRTLLRASAGTVTLAAAGSSSAAATGEGRDRALFERRCPEATLEPSMGYCEGASTEGCADDHPVTVALQREVRETLETEYPDVGALVDAGFKPYFDTLDGDDDGWSHWLSPEYIGDDAVLDPERPESVLVDNDSWRSIGVMFIATRDGEPVDPPAVYEETDDEDDPWGTEESDWDDDLESSVDADNDEHHHDDRDRDHEDDHGHGHDHGEPPADDPDRCSPWHYHSGLPGRFAWWFYQKVYERSFADGDVRLPCRTPCMMHVWTVEHPGGVYAHGGPPPEYRDQPPAEDPDFDTDAEPGSDELDWDVLPDDVTPDERPESLSVGFDFRP
;
A
#
# COMPACT_ATOMS: atom_id res chain seq x y z
N MET A 1 -78.96 -7.87 8.29
CA MET A 1 -78.19 -7.39 9.46
C MET A 1 -76.73 -7.55 9.07
N VAL A 2 -75.96 -6.55 8.59
CA VAL A 2 -75.53 -5.26 9.19
C VAL A 2 -75.07 -5.50 10.65
N TYR A 3 -73.82 -5.33 11.09
CA TYR A 3 -72.67 -4.44 10.81
C TYR A 3 -71.35 -5.27 10.77
N ASN A 4 -70.23 -5.00 10.06
CA ASN A 4 -69.45 -3.79 9.67
C ASN A 4 -68.20 -3.56 10.57
N GLY A 5 -67.05 -3.30 9.92
CA GLY A 5 -65.81 -2.73 10.47
C GLY A 5 -64.70 -3.74 10.78
N GLY A 6 -63.47 -3.66 10.28
CA GLY A 6 -62.71 -2.68 9.49
C GLY A 6 -61.30 -3.29 9.27
N ARG A 7 -60.28 -2.72 8.65
CA ARG A 7 -59.97 -1.49 7.90
C ARG A 7 -58.67 -1.83 7.14
N CYS A 8 -58.54 -1.39 5.89
CA CYS A 8 -57.25 -1.21 5.23
C CYS A 8 -56.61 0.12 5.68
N ARG A 9 -55.28 0.13 5.90
CA ARG A 9 -54.33 1.24 5.72
C ARG A 9 -52.93 0.62 5.54
N THR A 10 -52.30 0.66 4.37
CA THR A 10 -51.40 1.71 3.82
C THR A 10 -50.31 2.24 4.76
N GLY A 11 -49.07 1.89 4.44
CA GLY A 11 -48.01 2.89 4.14
C GLY A 11 -46.86 3.03 5.14
N LEU A 12 -45.67 3.28 4.58
CA LEU A 12 -44.34 3.60 5.17
C LEU A 12 -43.54 2.32 5.49
N HIS A 13 -42.55 1.84 4.72
CA HIS A 13 -41.44 2.46 3.98
C HIS A 13 -40.78 3.61 4.75
N MET A 14 -39.67 3.26 5.41
CA MET A 14 -38.74 4.17 6.06
C MET A 14 -37.34 3.60 5.84
N ASP A 15 -36.74 3.99 4.71
CA ASP A 15 -35.29 4.08 4.56
C ASP A 15 -34.77 5.08 5.59
N ASP A 16 -33.80 4.66 6.41
CA ASP A 16 -32.91 5.60 7.10
C ASP A 16 -31.62 4.89 7.53
N ARG A 17 -30.74 4.60 6.56
CA ARG A 17 -29.31 4.40 6.83
C ARG A 17 -28.50 5.42 6.03
N ARG A 18 -28.47 6.63 6.59
CA ARG A 18 -27.33 7.55 6.68
C ARG A 18 -26.42 7.61 5.45
N ASP A 19 -26.91 8.32 4.46
CA ASP A 19 -26.13 8.97 3.41
C ASP A 19 -25.27 10.09 4.05
N ARG A 20 -24.04 9.76 4.50
CA ARG A 20 -23.03 10.77 4.85
C ARG A 20 -22.26 11.13 3.58
N ARG A 21 -22.90 11.88 2.69
CA ARG A 21 -22.20 12.65 1.65
C ARG A 21 -21.32 13.69 2.33
N ARG A 22 -20.05 13.34 2.56
CA ARG A 22 -18.99 14.35 2.65
C ARG A 22 -18.91 14.98 1.27
N VAL A 23 -19.54 16.14 1.13
CA VAL A 23 -19.32 17.03 -0.01
C VAL A 23 -17.88 17.53 0.11
N THR A 24 -16.96 16.80 -0.50
CA THR A 24 -15.58 17.24 -0.68
C THR A 24 -15.56 18.38 -1.70
N ARG A 25 -14.58 19.29 -1.58
CA ARG A 25 -14.49 20.58 -2.32
C ARG A 25 -14.39 20.45 -3.87
N ARG A 26 -14.62 19.27 -4.45
CA ARG A 26 -14.44 18.94 -5.88
C ARG A 26 -15.57 19.45 -6.81
N THR A 27 -16.68 20.00 -6.32
CA THR A 27 -17.78 20.47 -7.21
C THR A 27 -17.73 21.96 -7.59
N LEU A 28 -16.77 22.77 -7.08
CA LEU A 28 -16.81 24.23 -7.27
C LEU A 28 -15.78 24.86 -8.24
N LEU A 29 -14.97 24.08 -8.99
CA LEU A 29 -14.09 24.65 -10.01
C LEU A 29 -14.12 23.85 -11.31
N ARG A 30 -15.30 23.83 -11.97
CA ARG A 30 -15.44 23.43 -13.38
C ARG A 30 -16.02 24.60 -14.18
N ALA A 31 -15.29 25.71 -14.23
CA ALA A 31 -15.61 26.85 -15.09
C ALA A 31 -14.42 27.82 -15.27
N SER A 32 -13.35 27.38 -15.90
CA SER A 32 -12.39 28.29 -16.55
C SER A 32 -11.62 27.54 -17.62
N ALA A 33 -12.21 27.46 -18.82
CA ALA A 33 -11.51 27.09 -20.03
C ALA A 33 -10.54 28.23 -20.38
N GLY A 34 -9.26 28.04 -20.05
CA GLY A 34 -8.15 28.89 -20.49
C GLY A 34 -7.36 28.15 -21.55
N THR A 35 -7.38 28.64 -22.79
CA THR A 35 -6.48 28.21 -23.86
C THR A 35 -5.05 28.61 -23.52
N VAL A 36 -4.21 27.65 -23.13
CA VAL A 36 -2.77 27.87 -23.04
C VAL A 36 -2.18 27.73 -24.43
N THR A 37 -1.65 28.84 -24.96
CA THR A 37 -0.85 28.84 -26.18
C THR A 37 0.60 28.62 -25.77
N LEU A 38 1.14 27.43 -26.03
CA LEU A 38 2.55 27.11 -25.86
C LEU A 38 3.35 27.80 -26.99
N ALA A 39 4.11 28.83 -26.63
CA ALA A 39 5.10 29.41 -27.52
C ALA A 39 6.31 28.46 -27.62
N ALA A 40 6.46 27.80 -28.76
CA ALA A 40 7.66 27.04 -29.10
C ALA A 40 8.85 28.00 -29.28
N ALA A 41 9.69 28.14 -28.26
CA ALA A 41 11.00 28.74 -28.38
C ALA A 41 11.98 27.65 -28.87
N GLY A 42 12.27 27.68 -30.18
CA GLY A 42 13.27 26.83 -30.80
C GLY A 42 14.67 27.10 -30.22
N SER A 43 15.27 26.08 -29.63
CA SER A 43 16.69 26.08 -29.29
C SER A 43 17.44 25.25 -30.35
N SER A 44 18.38 25.94 -30.98
CA SER A 44 19.26 25.48 -32.04
C SER A 44 20.13 24.29 -31.64
N SER A 45 20.33 23.40 -32.61
CA SER A 45 21.20 22.23 -32.60
C SER A 45 22.61 22.50 -32.04
N ALA A 46 23.01 21.71 -31.04
CA ALA A 46 24.41 21.46 -30.72
C ALA A 46 24.74 20.02 -31.12
N ALA A 47 25.80 19.88 -31.92
CA ALA A 47 26.26 18.62 -32.47
C ALA A 47 26.74 17.64 -31.38
N ALA A 48 26.38 16.37 -31.58
CA ALA A 48 26.64 15.24 -30.72
C ALA A 48 28.11 15.05 -30.36
N THR A 49 28.41 15.14 -29.06
CA THR A 49 29.46 14.42 -28.31
C THR A 49 29.08 14.46 -26.82
N GLY A 50 27.97 13.80 -26.46
CA GLY A 50 27.27 14.00 -25.17
C GLY A 50 27.02 12.78 -24.30
N GLU A 51 27.19 11.55 -24.80
CA GLU A 51 26.74 10.34 -24.08
C GLU A 51 27.43 10.11 -22.71
N GLY A 52 28.63 10.66 -22.50
CA GLY A 52 29.35 10.51 -21.22
C GLY A 52 29.07 11.60 -20.17
N ARG A 53 28.44 12.72 -20.54
CA ARG A 53 28.29 13.87 -19.61
C ARG A 53 26.96 13.90 -18.89
N ASP A 54 25.87 13.52 -19.57
CA ASP A 54 24.55 13.50 -18.96
C ASP A 54 24.42 12.32 -17.98
N ARG A 55 24.95 11.15 -18.36
CA ARG A 55 25.08 9.99 -17.47
C ARG A 55 25.89 10.31 -16.21
N ALA A 56 27.04 10.96 -16.36
CA ALA A 56 27.89 11.38 -15.24
C ALA A 56 27.28 12.48 -14.36
N LEU A 57 26.27 13.23 -14.83
CA LEU A 57 25.54 14.22 -14.04
C LEU A 57 24.40 13.59 -13.24
N PHE A 58 23.74 12.56 -13.77
CA PHE A 58 22.76 11.74 -13.03
C PHE A 58 23.45 10.91 -11.94
N GLU A 59 24.53 10.20 -12.28
CA GLU A 59 25.30 9.36 -11.33
C GLU A 59 25.94 10.18 -10.19
N ARG A 60 26.22 11.47 -10.38
CA ARG A 60 26.77 12.34 -9.32
C ARG A 60 25.72 12.87 -8.33
N ARG A 61 24.43 12.81 -8.67
CA ARG A 61 23.35 13.30 -7.79
C ARG A 61 22.64 12.18 -7.03
N CYS A 62 22.67 10.96 -7.58
CA CYS A 62 22.08 9.77 -6.97
C CYS A 62 23.12 8.64 -6.99
N PRO A 63 24.01 8.54 -5.99
CA PRO A 63 25.05 7.51 -5.99
C PRO A 63 24.49 6.08 -5.84
N GLU A 64 23.27 5.94 -5.33
CA GLU A 64 22.55 4.65 -5.17
C GLU A 64 21.80 4.20 -6.43
N ALA A 65 21.61 5.10 -7.39
CA ALA A 65 20.86 4.84 -8.62
C ALA A 65 21.63 3.90 -9.55
N THR A 66 21.00 2.80 -9.96
CA THR A 66 21.55 1.84 -10.93
C THR A 66 20.72 1.85 -12.22
N LEU A 67 21.30 1.33 -13.31
CA LEU A 67 20.55 1.07 -14.55
C LEU A 67 19.85 -0.28 -14.54
N GLU A 68 20.53 -1.29 -14.00
CA GLU A 68 19.97 -2.63 -13.80
C GLU A 68 19.03 -2.63 -12.59
N PRO A 69 18.11 -3.61 -12.51
CA PRO A 69 17.28 -3.82 -11.32
C PRO A 69 18.14 -3.86 -10.06
N SER A 70 17.77 -3.05 -9.07
CA SER A 70 18.47 -3.00 -7.79
C SER A 70 17.52 -2.51 -6.72
N MET A 71 17.67 -3.09 -5.54
CA MET A 71 16.88 -2.80 -4.36
C MET A 71 17.80 -2.68 -3.14
N GLY A 72 17.34 -1.94 -2.15
CA GLY A 72 17.97 -1.86 -0.84
C GLY A 72 16.92 -1.81 0.26
N TYR A 73 17.30 -2.17 1.48
CA TYR A 73 16.43 -2.01 2.63
C TYR A 73 16.28 -0.55 3.01
N CYS A 74 15.08 -0.18 3.43
CA CYS A 74 14.85 1.14 4.02
C CYS A 74 15.63 1.31 5.34
N GLU A 75 15.74 2.55 5.80
CA GLU A 75 16.43 2.83 7.06
C GLU A 75 15.77 2.07 8.21
N GLY A 76 16.57 1.32 8.97
CA GLY A 76 16.08 0.44 10.03
C GLY A 76 15.31 -0.79 9.54
N ALA A 77 15.12 -1.02 8.24
CA ALA A 77 14.40 -2.19 7.74
C ALA A 77 15.28 -3.45 7.71
N SER A 78 14.70 -4.59 8.07
CA SER A 78 15.34 -5.91 8.04
C SER A 78 14.30 -7.01 7.88
N THR A 79 14.67 -8.09 7.20
CA THR A 79 13.91 -9.34 7.08
C THR A 79 14.36 -10.40 8.10
N GLU A 80 15.41 -10.14 8.89
CA GLU A 80 16.03 -11.14 9.77
C GLU A 80 15.05 -11.70 10.81
N GLY A 81 14.20 -10.84 11.39
CA GLY A 81 13.15 -11.24 12.34
C GLY A 81 11.83 -11.63 11.70
N CYS A 82 11.72 -11.60 10.37
CA CYS A 82 10.46 -11.94 9.68
C CYS A 82 10.26 -13.45 9.59
N ALA A 83 9.14 -13.92 10.15
CA ALA A 83 8.71 -15.31 10.07
C ALA A 83 7.29 -15.41 9.50
N ASP A 84 7.10 -16.34 8.56
CA ASP A 84 5.82 -16.56 7.88
C ASP A 84 4.74 -17.09 8.84
N ASP A 85 5.14 -17.81 9.88
CA ASP A 85 4.26 -18.38 10.91
C ASP A 85 4.10 -17.47 12.14
N HIS A 86 4.70 -16.28 12.14
CA HIS A 86 4.48 -15.30 13.19
C HIS A 86 3.00 -14.87 13.24
N PRO A 87 2.35 -14.79 14.42
CA PRO A 87 0.91 -14.49 14.51
C PRO A 87 0.50 -13.20 13.77
N VAL A 88 1.33 -12.16 13.83
CA VAL A 88 1.07 -10.88 13.14
C VAL A 88 1.17 -11.04 11.62
N THR A 89 2.15 -11.79 11.11
CA THR A 89 2.25 -12.10 9.67
C THR A 89 1.04 -12.88 9.18
N VAL A 90 0.62 -13.90 9.94
CA VAL A 90 -0.56 -14.71 9.61
C VAL A 90 -1.83 -13.87 9.62
N ALA A 91 -1.99 -12.98 10.61
CA ALA A 91 -3.13 -12.07 10.69
C ALA A 91 -3.17 -11.11 9.50
N LEU A 92 -2.05 -10.44 9.20
CA LEU A 92 -1.92 -9.53 8.06
C LEU A 92 -2.21 -10.25 6.74
N GLN A 93 -1.59 -11.39 6.48
CA GLN A 93 -1.81 -12.15 5.25
C GLN A 93 -3.26 -12.60 5.12
N ARG A 94 -3.92 -12.99 6.22
CA ARG A 94 -5.33 -13.37 6.24
C ARG A 94 -6.23 -12.19 5.89
N GLU A 95 -5.98 -11.00 6.46
CA GLU A 95 -6.76 -9.79 6.19
C GLU A 95 -6.57 -9.33 4.75
N VAL A 96 -5.34 -9.30 4.25
CA VAL A 96 -5.07 -9.04 2.82
C VAL A 96 -5.82 -10.03 1.93
N ARG A 97 -5.76 -11.32 2.23
CA ARG A 97 -6.47 -12.35 1.46
C ARG A 97 -7.98 -12.12 1.46
N GLU A 98 -8.56 -11.80 2.61
CA GLU A 98 -9.99 -11.50 2.72
C GLU A 98 -10.37 -10.28 1.88
N THR A 99 -9.60 -9.19 1.93
CA THR A 99 -9.82 -8.00 1.09
C THR A 99 -9.73 -8.33 -0.40
N LEU A 100 -8.69 -9.06 -0.82
CA LEU A 100 -8.54 -9.45 -2.23
C LEU A 100 -9.69 -10.35 -2.67
N GLU A 101 -10.12 -11.33 -1.88
CA GLU A 101 -11.21 -12.23 -2.27
C GLU A 101 -12.59 -11.54 -2.34
N THR A 102 -12.80 -10.48 -1.56
CA THR A 102 -14.12 -9.85 -1.37
C THR A 102 -14.28 -8.54 -2.12
N GLU A 103 -13.27 -7.69 -2.12
CA GLU A 103 -13.32 -6.34 -2.69
C GLU A 103 -12.52 -6.25 -4.00
N TYR A 104 -11.40 -6.96 -4.10
CA TYR A 104 -10.48 -6.86 -5.25
C TYR A 104 -10.10 -8.21 -5.89
N PRO A 105 -11.06 -9.08 -6.27
CA PRO A 105 -10.76 -10.46 -6.69
C PRO A 105 -10.05 -10.60 -8.04
N ASP A 106 -10.15 -9.58 -8.90
CA ASP A 106 -9.65 -9.60 -10.27
C ASP A 106 -9.52 -8.18 -10.84
N VAL A 107 -8.99 -8.10 -12.06
CA VAL A 107 -8.78 -6.84 -12.81
C VAL A 107 -10.06 -6.01 -12.93
N GLY A 108 -11.21 -6.65 -13.11
CA GLY A 108 -12.50 -5.97 -13.24
C GLY A 108 -12.82 -5.15 -12.00
N ALA A 109 -12.73 -5.79 -10.84
CA ALA A 109 -12.92 -5.13 -9.55
C ALA A 109 -11.92 -3.99 -9.31
N LEU A 110 -10.67 -4.15 -9.74
CA LEU A 110 -9.64 -3.11 -9.63
C LEU A 110 -9.95 -1.89 -10.50
N VAL A 111 -10.37 -2.11 -11.75
CA VAL A 111 -10.81 -1.04 -12.66
C VAL A 111 -11.97 -0.27 -12.05
N ASP A 112 -12.99 -0.96 -11.56
CA ASP A 112 -14.16 -0.36 -10.91
C ASP A 112 -13.81 0.43 -9.64
N ALA A 113 -12.86 -0.07 -8.86
CA ALA A 113 -12.33 0.60 -7.67
C ALA A 113 -11.40 1.77 -8.00
N GLY A 114 -11.06 1.99 -9.27
CA GLY A 114 -10.24 3.12 -9.73
C GLY A 114 -8.73 2.92 -9.58
N PHE A 115 -8.28 1.67 -9.39
CA PHE A 115 -6.87 1.32 -9.48
C PHE A 115 -6.35 1.58 -10.89
N LYS A 116 -5.05 1.88 -10.99
CA LYS A 116 -4.37 2.18 -12.22
C LYS A 116 -3.27 1.15 -12.48
N PRO A 117 -3.32 0.46 -13.63
CA PRO A 117 -2.31 -0.53 -13.97
C PRO A 117 -0.93 0.12 -14.06
N TYR A 118 0.04 -0.67 -13.65
CA TYR A 118 1.45 -0.42 -13.70
C TYR A 118 2.07 -1.73 -14.18
N PHE A 119 2.42 -1.78 -15.46
CA PHE A 119 3.18 -2.90 -16.03
C PHE A 119 4.66 -2.55 -15.96
N ASP A 120 5.49 -3.46 -15.45
CA ASP A 120 6.94 -3.29 -15.33
C ASP A 120 7.63 -3.38 -16.71
N THR A 121 7.39 -2.36 -17.53
CA THR A 121 7.74 -2.30 -18.96
C THR A 121 9.25 -2.27 -19.27
N LEU A 122 10.13 -2.24 -18.26
CA LEU A 122 11.58 -2.10 -18.45
C LEU A 122 12.40 -3.32 -17.99
N ASP A 123 11.80 -4.30 -17.33
CA ASP A 123 12.56 -5.41 -16.74
C ASP A 123 12.90 -6.53 -17.74
N GLY A 124 12.34 -6.52 -18.95
CA GLY A 124 12.77 -7.36 -20.07
C GLY A 124 12.47 -8.86 -19.93
N ASP A 125 12.23 -9.32 -18.71
CA ASP A 125 11.61 -10.58 -18.36
C ASP A 125 10.14 -10.28 -18.01
N ASP A 126 9.23 -10.90 -18.76
CA ASP A 126 7.81 -10.89 -18.44
C ASP A 126 7.61 -11.79 -17.23
N ASP A 127 7.70 -11.21 -16.04
CA ASP A 127 7.51 -11.93 -14.78
C ASP A 127 6.07 -12.51 -14.67
N GLY A 128 5.17 -12.12 -15.58
CA GLY A 128 3.81 -12.64 -15.68
C GLY A 128 2.88 -12.13 -14.60
N TRP A 129 3.23 -11.01 -13.96
CA TRP A 129 2.37 -10.30 -13.01
C TRP A 129 2.55 -8.78 -13.16
N SER A 130 1.61 -8.02 -12.61
CA SER A 130 1.58 -6.56 -12.70
C SER A 130 1.19 -5.92 -11.37
N HIS A 131 1.62 -4.68 -11.17
CA HIS A 131 1.13 -3.86 -10.07
C HIS A 131 -0.07 -3.03 -10.52
N TRP A 132 -1.00 -2.81 -9.60
CA TRP A 132 -2.17 -1.98 -9.79
C TRP A 132 -2.21 -1.01 -8.63
N LEU A 133 -1.97 0.27 -8.91
CA LEU A 133 -1.78 1.31 -7.89
C LEU A 133 -3.09 2.07 -7.65
N SER A 134 -3.41 2.37 -6.38
CA SER A 134 -4.56 3.21 -6.02
C SER A 134 -4.09 4.65 -5.76
N PRO A 135 -4.40 5.62 -6.64
CA PRO A 135 -4.07 7.03 -6.39
C PRO A 135 -4.82 7.61 -5.19
N GLU A 136 -5.94 6.98 -4.78
CA GLU A 136 -6.66 7.39 -3.58
C GLU A 136 -5.91 6.98 -2.31
N TYR A 137 -5.41 5.75 -2.25
CA TYR A 137 -4.79 5.20 -1.04
C TYR A 137 -3.34 5.68 -0.88
N ILE A 138 -2.58 5.78 -1.97
CA ILE A 138 -1.25 6.43 -1.95
C ILE A 138 -1.31 7.87 -1.41
N GLY A 139 -2.42 8.55 -1.69
CA GLY A 139 -2.65 9.95 -1.32
C GLY A 139 -3.28 10.17 0.05
N ASP A 140 -3.53 9.12 0.83
CA ASP A 140 -4.17 9.24 2.15
C ASP A 140 -3.17 9.14 3.32
N ASP A 141 -3.67 9.06 4.55
CA ASP A 141 -2.87 9.06 5.77
C ASP A 141 -2.57 7.66 6.35
N ALA A 142 -3.15 6.61 5.77
CA ALA A 142 -2.94 5.23 6.18
C ALA A 142 -1.63 4.68 5.59
N VAL A 143 -0.99 3.77 6.32
CA VAL A 143 0.16 2.98 5.86
C VAL A 143 -0.01 1.60 6.47
N LEU A 144 0.22 0.55 5.69
CA LEU A 144 0.06 -0.84 6.14
C LEU A 144 -1.40 -1.15 6.55
N ASP A 145 -2.36 -0.74 5.72
CA ASP A 145 -3.79 -1.00 5.91
C ASP A 145 -4.27 -2.10 4.93
N PRO A 146 -4.51 -3.34 5.41
CA PRO A 146 -4.89 -4.46 4.54
C PRO A 146 -6.26 -4.30 3.89
N GLU A 147 -7.14 -3.42 4.39
CA GLU A 147 -8.42 -3.12 3.76
C GLU A 147 -8.27 -2.11 2.61
N ARG A 148 -7.17 -1.34 2.58
CA ARG A 148 -6.96 -0.22 1.66
C ARG A 148 -5.53 -0.20 1.10
N PRO A 149 -5.06 -1.29 0.44
CA PRO A 149 -3.67 -1.40 -0.02
C PRO A 149 -3.34 -0.41 -1.13
N GLU A 150 -2.19 0.26 -1.05
CA GLU A 150 -1.76 1.23 -2.07
C GLU A 150 -1.52 0.58 -3.44
N SER A 151 -1.19 -0.71 -3.45
CA SER A 151 -1.05 -1.53 -4.64
C SER A 151 -1.63 -2.92 -4.47
N VAL A 152 -2.34 -3.41 -5.48
CA VAL A 152 -2.69 -4.82 -5.66
C VAL A 152 -1.77 -5.44 -6.70
N LEU A 153 -1.39 -6.70 -6.52
CA LEU A 153 -0.53 -7.47 -7.42
C LEU A 153 -1.41 -8.47 -8.16
N VAL A 154 -1.35 -8.47 -9.48
CA VAL A 154 -2.23 -9.25 -10.34
C VAL A 154 -1.42 -10.21 -11.18
N ASP A 155 -1.87 -11.44 -11.26
CA ASP A 155 -1.36 -12.41 -12.22
C ASP A 155 -1.82 -12.08 -13.65
N ASN A 156 -0.88 -11.87 -14.58
CA ASN A 156 -1.22 -11.45 -15.94
C ASN A 156 -1.86 -12.57 -16.78
N ASP A 157 -1.69 -13.83 -16.37
CA ASP A 157 -2.32 -14.97 -17.05
C ASP A 157 -3.78 -15.15 -16.57
N SER A 158 -4.01 -15.35 -15.27
CA SER A 158 -5.35 -15.62 -14.72
C SER A 158 -6.20 -14.36 -14.49
N TRP A 159 -5.57 -13.18 -14.49
CA TRP A 159 -6.16 -11.87 -14.17
C TRP A 159 -6.68 -11.79 -12.73
N ARG A 160 -6.17 -12.65 -11.84
CA ARG A 160 -6.52 -12.72 -10.42
C ARG A 160 -5.53 -11.92 -9.58
N SER A 161 -6.02 -11.34 -8.50
CA SER A 161 -5.17 -10.76 -7.47
C SER A 161 -4.41 -11.85 -6.71
N ILE A 162 -3.11 -11.68 -6.54
CA ILE A 162 -2.18 -12.67 -5.93
C ILE A 162 -1.42 -12.12 -4.72
N GLY A 163 -1.57 -10.83 -4.43
CA GLY A 163 -0.94 -10.17 -3.30
C GLY A 163 -1.18 -8.67 -3.31
N VAL A 164 -0.55 -7.98 -2.38
CA VAL A 164 -0.53 -6.52 -2.31
C VAL A 164 0.89 -6.02 -2.12
N MET A 165 1.13 -4.78 -2.53
CA MET A 165 2.32 -4.05 -2.13
C MET A 165 1.89 -2.79 -1.39
N PHE A 166 2.30 -2.70 -0.13
CA PHE A 166 2.15 -1.47 0.64
C PHE A 166 3.22 -0.47 0.22
N ILE A 167 2.86 0.81 0.18
CA ILE A 167 3.77 1.90 -0.13
C ILE A 167 3.75 2.86 1.06
N ALA A 168 4.90 3.08 1.68
CA ALA A 168 5.01 3.95 2.85
C ALA A 168 4.96 5.43 2.45
N THR A 169 3.75 5.90 2.17
CA THR A 169 3.43 7.30 1.86
C THR A 169 2.36 7.81 2.81
N ARG A 170 2.38 9.10 3.14
CA ARG A 170 1.25 9.81 3.76
C ARG A 170 1.02 11.12 3.04
N ASP A 171 -0.22 11.40 2.70
CA ASP A 171 -0.62 12.53 1.87
C ASP A 171 0.16 12.59 0.53
N GLY A 172 0.53 11.41 -0.02
CA GLY A 172 1.34 11.26 -1.24
C GLY A 172 2.85 11.50 -1.06
N GLU A 173 3.32 11.78 0.14
CA GLU A 173 4.75 11.99 0.42
C GLU A 173 5.36 10.76 1.10
N PRO A 174 6.58 10.33 0.73
CA PRO A 174 7.26 9.21 1.39
C PRO A 174 7.44 9.44 2.90
N VAL A 175 7.22 8.40 3.70
CA VAL A 175 7.44 8.39 5.15
C VAL A 175 8.33 7.23 5.58
N ASP A 176 8.82 7.27 6.81
CA ASP A 176 9.48 6.12 7.43
C ASP A 176 8.45 5.00 7.65
N PRO A 177 8.72 3.79 7.15
CA PRO A 177 7.75 2.70 7.24
C PRO A 177 7.65 2.15 8.67
N PRO A 178 6.44 1.74 9.11
CA PRO A 178 6.27 1.04 10.38
C PRO A 178 6.84 -0.39 10.28
N ALA A 179 7.37 -0.94 11.38
CA ALA A 179 7.63 -2.38 11.44
C ALA A 179 6.29 -3.15 11.32
N VAL A 180 6.34 -4.37 10.79
CA VAL A 180 5.19 -5.29 10.85
C VAL A 180 4.95 -5.70 12.30
N TYR A 181 6.04 -6.05 12.99
CA TYR A 181 6.07 -6.29 14.43
C TYR A 181 7.47 -6.01 14.96
N GLU A 182 7.53 -5.66 16.23
CA GLU A 182 8.75 -5.48 17.02
C GLU A 182 8.46 -6.01 18.42
N GLU A 183 9.42 -6.67 19.05
CA GLU A 183 9.29 -6.99 20.47
C GLU A 183 9.41 -5.68 21.24
N THR A 184 8.26 -5.15 21.69
CA THR A 184 8.30 -4.04 22.63
C THR A 184 8.80 -4.60 23.95
N ASP A 185 9.94 -4.09 24.42
CA ASP A 185 10.50 -4.39 25.76
C ASP A 185 9.53 -4.01 26.92
N ASP A 186 8.36 -3.42 26.62
CA ASP A 186 7.42 -2.88 27.59
C ASP A 186 5.99 -3.43 27.39
N GLU A 187 5.33 -3.65 28.54
CA GLU A 187 4.05 -4.33 28.82
C GLU A 187 2.77 -3.72 28.18
N ASP A 188 2.87 -3.00 27.07
CA ASP A 188 1.76 -2.31 26.40
C ASP A 188 1.57 -2.82 24.96
N ASP A 189 1.14 -4.07 24.81
CA ASP A 189 0.67 -4.62 23.54
C ASP A 189 -0.67 -3.96 23.14
N PRO A 190 -0.76 -3.15 22.06
CA PRO A 190 -2.00 -2.50 21.64
C PRO A 190 -3.00 -3.48 21.00
N TRP A 191 -2.54 -4.68 20.66
CA TRP A 191 -3.34 -5.82 20.22
C TRP A 191 -3.53 -6.84 21.33
N GLY A 192 -3.21 -6.46 22.58
CA GLY A 192 -3.25 -7.29 23.75
C GLY A 192 -4.57 -8.04 23.76
N THR A 193 -4.50 -9.33 23.43
CA THR A 193 -5.49 -10.29 23.84
C THR A 193 -5.67 -10.04 25.32
N GLU A 194 -6.77 -9.36 25.68
CA GLU A 194 -7.31 -9.40 27.02
C GLU A 194 -7.51 -10.88 27.31
N GLU A 195 -6.46 -11.53 27.83
CA GLU A 195 -6.57 -12.78 28.54
C GLU A 195 -7.46 -12.42 29.71
N SER A 196 -8.75 -12.56 29.45
CA SER A 196 -9.81 -12.46 30.41
C SER A 196 -9.43 -13.36 31.57
N ASP A 197 -8.93 -12.71 32.61
CA ASP A 197 -8.75 -13.17 33.97
C ASP A 197 -10.16 -13.51 34.48
N TRP A 198 -10.73 -14.60 33.96
CA TRP A 198 -12.00 -15.14 34.42
C TRP A 198 -11.75 -15.71 35.80
N ASP A 199 -11.90 -14.83 36.80
CA ASP A 199 -12.51 -15.06 38.10
C ASP A 199 -12.80 -16.55 38.40
N ASP A 200 -11.82 -17.27 38.95
CA ASP A 200 -12.06 -18.50 39.69
C ASP A 200 -12.50 -18.12 41.12
N ASP A 201 -13.69 -17.53 41.18
CA ASP A 201 -14.35 -17.10 42.41
C ASP A 201 -15.36 -18.17 42.83
N LEU A 202 -14.85 -19.29 43.38
CA LEU A 202 -15.68 -20.32 44.02
C LEU A 202 -15.13 -20.77 45.37
N GLU A 203 -15.64 -20.07 46.39
CA GLU A 203 -16.07 -20.55 47.70
C GLU A 203 -15.10 -21.41 48.55
N SER A 204 -14.52 -20.79 49.58
CA SER A 204 -14.29 -21.47 50.85
C SER A 204 -14.39 -20.49 52.03
N SER A 205 -15.58 -20.45 52.61
CA SER A 205 -15.85 -19.96 53.96
C SER A 205 -14.91 -20.58 55.01
N VAL A 206 -14.20 -19.78 55.82
CA VAL A 206 -14.28 -19.88 57.31
C VAL A 206 -13.53 -18.74 58.02
N ASP A 207 -14.21 -18.27 59.08
CA ASP A 207 -13.71 -17.83 60.38
C ASP A 207 -13.23 -16.39 60.63
N ALA A 208 -13.63 -16.00 61.85
CA ALA A 208 -13.77 -14.71 62.44
C ALA A 208 -12.51 -14.23 63.18
N ASP A 209 -12.66 -13.04 63.78
CA ASP A 209 -11.80 -12.40 64.79
C ASP A 209 -10.57 -11.68 64.19
N ASN A 210 -10.14 -10.50 64.61
CA ASN A 210 -10.52 -9.51 65.60
C ASN A 210 -9.48 -8.37 65.45
N ASP A 211 -9.72 -7.26 66.15
CA ASP A 211 -8.78 -6.21 66.56
C ASP A 211 -8.66 -4.95 65.69
N GLU A 212 -9.28 -3.92 66.27
CA GLU A 212 -9.05 -2.50 66.13
C GLU A 212 -7.59 -2.15 66.43
N HIS A 213 -6.92 -1.40 65.56
CA HIS A 213 -5.85 -0.50 65.99
C HIS A 213 -5.82 0.80 65.15
N HIS A 214 -6.08 1.89 65.88
CA HIS A 214 -5.65 3.26 65.63
C HIS A 214 -4.17 3.36 65.22
N HIS A 215 -3.83 4.35 64.38
CA HIS A 215 -2.85 5.44 64.58
C HIS A 215 -2.65 6.17 63.23
N ASP A 216 -3.08 7.43 63.14
CA ASP A 216 -2.30 8.66 63.32
C ASP A 216 -1.35 9.00 62.14
N ASP A 217 -1.73 10.10 61.48
CA ASP A 217 -0.92 11.16 60.89
C ASP A 217 0.60 10.93 60.75
N ARG A 218 1.10 11.15 59.52
CA ARG A 218 2.31 11.96 59.30
C ARG A 218 2.45 12.38 57.85
N ASP A 219 2.45 13.70 57.70
CA ASP A 219 3.06 14.46 56.61
C ASP A 219 4.41 13.86 56.20
N ARG A 220 4.57 13.60 54.91
CA ARG A 220 5.89 13.58 54.26
C ARG A 220 5.78 14.27 52.92
N ASP A 221 6.22 15.53 52.95
CA ASP A 221 6.81 16.19 51.80
C ASP A 221 7.90 15.28 51.21
N HIS A 222 7.64 14.76 50.02
CA HIS A 222 8.65 14.18 49.14
C HIS A 222 8.65 14.98 47.85
N GLU A 223 9.51 16.00 47.84
CA GLU A 223 10.07 16.59 46.64
C GLU A 223 10.99 15.53 46.00
N ASP A 224 10.44 14.69 45.13
CA ASP A 224 11.26 13.85 44.26
C ASP A 224 11.04 14.28 42.80
N ASP A 225 11.97 15.17 42.43
CA ASP A 225 12.43 15.50 41.09
C ASP A 225 12.77 14.22 40.32
N HIS A 226 11.78 13.66 39.63
CA HIS A 226 11.98 12.65 38.61
C HIS A 226 11.45 13.17 37.28
N GLY A 227 12.28 13.99 36.64
CA GLY A 227 12.24 14.16 35.20
C GLY A 227 12.50 12.81 34.53
N HIS A 228 11.44 12.03 34.34
CA HIS A 228 11.41 10.96 33.35
C HIS A 228 11.36 11.62 31.97
N GLY A 229 12.52 12.11 31.54
CA GLY A 229 12.79 12.22 30.12
C GLY A 229 12.77 10.79 29.60
N HIS A 230 11.63 10.38 29.05
CA HIS A 230 11.56 9.26 28.13
C HIS A 230 12.40 9.66 26.92
N ASP A 231 13.69 9.43 27.05
CA ASP A 231 14.60 9.32 25.93
C ASP A 231 14.10 8.09 25.17
N HIS A 232 13.21 8.32 24.20
CA HIS A 232 12.84 7.32 23.20
C HIS A 232 14.10 7.11 22.36
N GLY A 233 15.05 6.36 22.93
CA GLY A 233 16.21 5.89 22.21
C GLY A 233 15.69 5.11 21.01
N GLU A 234 16.12 5.51 19.82
CA GLU A 234 15.85 4.76 18.60
C GLU A 234 16.19 3.28 18.88
N PRO A 235 15.23 2.35 18.74
CA PRO A 235 15.51 0.95 18.97
C PRO A 235 16.65 0.53 18.06
N PRO A 236 17.62 -0.27 18.57
CA PRO A 236 18.76 -0.67 17.77
C PRO A 236 18.26 -1.40 16.52
N ALA A 237 18.75 -1.01 15.35
CA ALA A 237 18.42 -1.62 14.06
C ALA A 237 18.81 -3.12 13.94
N ASP A 238 19.31 -3.71 15.03
CA ASP A 238 19.83 -5.07 15.15
C ASP A 238 18.96 -5.95 16.09
N ASP A 239 17.71 -5.57 16.36
CA ASP A 239 16.76 -6.45 17.05
C ASP A 239 16.41 -7.65 16.14
N PRO A 240 16.85 -8.88 16.48
CA PRO A 240 16.63 -10.06 15.66
C PRO A 240 15.16 -10.49 15.61
N ASP A 241 14.31 -9.98 16.49
CA ASP A 241 12.89 -10.35 16.57
C ASP A 241 11.99 -9.28 15.90
N ARG A 242 12.57 -8.16 15.46
CA ARG A 242 11.87 -7.11 14.70
C ARG A 242 11.75 -7.47 13.22
N CYS A 243 10.52 -7.47 12.71
CA CYS A 243 10.23 -7.66 11.29
C CYS A 243 9.84 -6.36 10.61
N SER A 244 10.67 -5.91 9.67
CA SER A 244 10.45 -4.71 8.88
C SER A 244 10.95 -4.95 7.44
N PRO A 245 10.23 -5.72 6.60
CA PRO A 245 10.71 -6.17 5.29
C PRO A 245 10.60 -5.09 4.18
N TRP A 246 10.59 -3.83 4.58
CA TRP A 246 10.49 -2.67 3.69
C TRP A 246 11.76 -2.45 2.88
N HIS A 247 11.60 -2.23 1.59
CA HIS A 247 12.70 -2.01 0.65
C HIS A 247 12.34 -0.88 -0.31
N TYR A 248 13.37 -0.29 -0.92
CA TYR A 248 13.22 0.66 -2.02
C TYR A 248 13.87 0.09 -3.28
N HIS A 249 13.39 0.52 -4.44
CA HIS A 249 14.03 0.25 -5.72
C HIS A 249 14.94 1.43 -6.07
N SER A 250 16.21 1.15 -6.33
CA SER A 250 17.18 2.12 -6.86
C SER A 250 17.56 1.84 -8.32
N GLY A 251 17.15 0.69 -8.85
CA GLY A 251 17.21 0.36 -10.27
C GLY A 251 16.33 1.25 -11.13
N LEU A 252 16.78 1.52 -12.36
CA LEU A 252 16.05 2.32 -13.32
C LEU A 252 14.63 1.78 -13.58
N PRO A 253 14.37 0.47 -13.71
CA PRO A 253 13.02 -0.06 -13.93
C PRO A 253 12.01 0.39 -12.87
N GLY A 254 12.20 0.01 -11.60
CA GLY A 254 11.29 0.42 -10.52
C GLY A 254 11.21 1.94 -10.32
N ARG A 255 12.32 2.67 -10.45
CA ARG A 255 12.30 4.15 -10.34
C ARG A 255 11.55 4.82 -11.49
N PHE A 256 11.75 4.32 -12.71
CA PHE A 256 11.08 4.85 -13.89
C PHE A 256 9.59 4.58 -13.81
N ALA A 257 9.22 3.39 -13.41
CA ALA A 257 7.83 3.02 -13.33
C ALA A 257 7.13 3.80 -12.20
N TRP A 258 7.74 4.02 -11.03
CA TRP A 258 7.19 4.95 -10.01
C TRP A 258 7.05 6.38 -10.56
N TRP A 259 8.08 6.90 -11.23
CA TRP A 259 8.03 8.20 -11.89
C TRP A 259 6.92 8.28 -12.95
N PHE A 260 6.70 7.21 -13.71
CA PHE A 260 5.66 7.11 -14.72
C PHE A 260 4.28 7.19 -14.09
N TYR A 261 4.05 6.43 -13.01
CA TYR A 261 2.82 6.51 -12.22
C TYR A 261 2.55 7.95 -11.76
N GLN A 262 3.53 8.61 -11.15
CA GLN A 262 3.39 10.01 -10.71
C GLN A 262 3.13 10.94 -11.90
N LYS A 263 3.77 10.68 -13.04
CA LYS A 263 3.59 11.50 -14.24
C LYS A 263 2.17 11.43 -14.81
N VAL A 264 1.64 10.21 -14.87
CA VAL A 264 0.45 9.91 -15.65
C VAL A 264 -0.81 9.99 -14.80
N TYR A 265 -0.75 9.51 -13.56
CA TYR A 265 -1.93 9.35 -12.72
C TYR A 265 -2.02 10.37 -11.58
N GLU A 266 -0.92 11.02 -11.19
CA GLU A 266 -0.94 12.03 -10.14
C GLU A 266 -1.01 13.48 -10.66
N ARG A 267 -1.59 14.34 -9.80
CA ARG A 267 -1.72 15.78 -10.05
C ARG A 267 -0.40 16.54 -9.92
N SER A 268 0.66 15.92 -9.42
CA SER A 268 2.01 16.47 -9.32
C SER A 268 2.55 16.93 -10.68
N PHE A 269 1.98 16.44 -11.78
CA PHE A 269 2.24 16.94 -13.13
C PHE A 269 1.68 18.34 -13.44
N ALA A 270 0.66 18.81 -12.72
CA ALA A 270 0.08 20.13 -12.94
C ALA A 270 1.06 21.27 -12.61
N ASP A 271 2.05 21.00 -11.74
CA ASP A 271 3.02 21.99 -11.27
C ASP A 271 4.37 21.96 -12.02
N GLY A 272 4.58 20.95 -12.88
CA GLY A 272 5.72 20.86 -13.80
C GLY A 272 7.03 20.32 -13.18
N ASP A 273 7.65 19.39 -13.90
CA ASP A 273 8.94 18.72 -13.64
C ASP A 273 8.98 17.71 -12.47
N VAL A 274 8.16 16.64 -12.56
CA VAL A 274 8.49 15.41 -11.82
C VAL A 274 9.80 14.86 -12.38
N ARG A 275 10.86 14.88 -11.56
CA ARG A 275 12.16 14.28 -11.91
C ARG A 275 12.14 12.82 -11.54
N LEU A 276 12.84 11.99 -12.32
CA LEU A 276 13.12 10.62 -11.93
C LEU A 276 13.82 10.63 -10.56
N PRO A 277 13.23 10.02 -9.50
CA PRO A 277 13.77 10.08 -8.14
C PRO A 277 15.05 9.26 -8.04
N CYS A 278 15.84 9.38 -6.96
CA CYS A 278 17.03 8.53 -6.76
C CYS A 278 16.68 7.09 -6.36
N ARG A 279 15.53 6.92 -5.68
CA ARG A 279 14.93 5.66 -5.26
C ARG A 279 13.40 5.84 -5.17
N THR A 280 12.65 4.75 -5.17
CA THR A 280 11.21 4.76 -4.85
C THR A 280 10.97 5.07 -3.37
N PRO A 281 9.71 5.31 -2.94
CA PRO A 281 9.34 5.16 -1.54
C PRO A 281 9.66 3.74 -1.03
N CYS A 282 9.60 3.57 0.29
CA CYS A 282 9.67 2.26 0.91
C CYS A 282 8.41 1.45 0.56
N MET A 283 8.60 0.22 0.13
CA MET A 283 7.55 -0.69 -0.32
C MET A 283 7.70 -2.04 0.36
N MET A 284 6.59 -2.75 0.52
CA MET A 284 6.55 -4.07 1.13
C MET A 284 5.49 -4.93 0.48
N HIS A 285 5.91 -6.06 -0.12
CA HIS A 285 5.00 -7.04 -0.68
C HIS A 285 4.41 -7.92 0.42
N VAL A 286 3.16 -8.33 0.25
CA VAL A 286 2.49 -9.38 1.02
C VAL A 286 1.77 -10.29 0.05
N TRP A 287 2.29 -11.50 -0.14
CA TRP A 287 1.72 -12.50 -1.04
C TRP A 287 0.61 -13.30 -0.35
N THR A 288 -0.50 -13.54 -1.05
CA THR A 288 -1.61 -14.38 -0.55
C THR A 288 -1.57 -15.80 -1.11
N VAL A 289 -0.80 -16.01 -2.18
CA VAL A 289 -0.41 -17.31 -2.73
C VAL A 289 0.89 -17.82 -2.09
N GLU A 290 1.19 -19.10 -2.25
CA GLU A 290 2.45 -19.66 -1.78
C GLU A 290 3.65 -19.02 -2.51
N HIS A 291 4.72 -18.71 -1.77
CA HIS A 291 5.92 -18.11 -2.33
C HIS A 291 7.16 -18.75 -1.70
N PRO A 292 8.13 -19.29 -2.47
CA PRO A 292 9.30 -19.97 -1.90
C PRO A 292 10.23 -19.05 -1.09
N GLY A 293 10.16 -17.75 -1.33
CA GLY A 293 10.83 -16.70 -0.55
C GLY A 293 10.04 -16.19 0.67
N GLY A 294 8.90 -16.79 1.01
CA GLY A 294 8.04 -16.39 2.13
C GLY A 294 7.04 -15.29 1.79
N VAL A 295 6.23 -14.90 2.78
CA VAL A 295 5.09 -13.97 2.63
C VAL A 295 5.53 -12.59 2.14
N TYR A 296 6.71 -12.13 2.57
CA TYR A 296 7.27 -10.81 2.26
C TYR A 296 8.32 -10.83 1.13
N ALA A 297 8.34 -11.87 0.31
CA ALA A 297 9.34 -11.98 -0.76
C ALA A 297 9.28 -10.78 -1.72
N HIS A 298 10.45 -10.29 -2.14
CA HIS A 298 10.54 -9.10 -3.00
C HIS A 298 10.05 -9.33 -4.44
N GLY A 299 10.29 -10.52 -4.99
CA GLY A 299 9.88 -10.86 -6.36
C GLY A 299 8.52 -11.53 -6.38
N GLY A 300 7.93 -11.62 -7.58
CA GLY A 300 6.68 -12.35 -7.79
C GLY A 300 6.83 -13.86 -7.60
N PRO A 301 5.73 -14.53 -7.19
CA PRO A 301 5.70 -15.98 -7.09
C PRO A 301 5.97 -16.62 -8.46
N PRO A 302 6.79 -17.67 -8.54
CA PRO A 302 6.97 -18.40 -9.79
C PRO A 302 5.63 -18.91 -10.35
N PRO A 303 5.48 -19.04 -11.68
CA PRO A 303 4.24 -19.46 -12.33
C PRO A 303 3.57 -20.69 -11.71
N GLU A 304 4.34 -21.68 -11.27
CA GLU A 304 3.81 -22.90 -10.65
C GLU A 304 3.10 -22.69 -9.30
N TYR A 305 3.29 -21.55 -8.64
CA TYR A 305 2.62 -21.20 -7.38
C TYR A 305 1.44 -20.24 -7.55
N ARG A 306 1.26 -19.68 -8.76
CA ARG A 306 0.13 -18.79 -9.12
C ARG A 306 -0.95 -19.47 -9.97
N ASP A 307 -0.91 -20.79 -10.12
CA ASP A 307 -1.90 -21.58 -10.87
C ASP A 307 -3.28 -21.53 -10.17
N GLN A 308 -4.10 -20.58 -10.62
CA GLN A 308 -5.46 -20.36 -10.16
C GLN A 308 -6.45 -20.43 -11.34
N PRO A 309 -7.71 -20.80 -11.10
CA PRO A 309 -8.75 -20.62 -12.10
C PRO A 309 -8.80 -19.17 -12.57
N PRO A 310 -8.77 -18.91 -13.90
CA PRO A 310 -8.89 -17.56 -14.43
C PRO A 310 -10.13 -16.82 -13.93
N ALA A 311 -10.10 -15.50 -13.99
CA ALA A 311 -11.29 -14.68 -13.80
C ALA A 311 -12.42 -15.13 -14.76
N GLU A 312 -13.65 -15.24 -14.26
CA GLU A 312 -14.78 -15.76 -15.07
C GLU A 312 -15.29 -14.71 -16.06
N ASP A 313 -15.30 -13.44 -15.66
CA ASP A 313 -15.68 -12.27 -16.45
C ASP A 313 -14.91 -11.06 -15.87
N PRO A 314 -14.14 -10.31 -16.69
CA PRO A 314 -13.45 -9.13 -16.21
C PRO A 314 -14.38 -7.92 -15.99
N ASP A 315 -15.70 -8.04 -16.23
CA ASP A 315 -16.70 -6.99 -15.95
C ASP A 315 -16.48 -5.64 -16.68
N PHE A 316 -15.61 -5.60 -17.70
CA PHE A 316 -15.46 -4.50 -18.65
C PHE A 316 -15.48 -4.97 -20.11
N ASP A 317 -15.68 -4.04 -21.04
CA ASP A 317 -15.81 -4.32 -22.47
C ASP A 317 -14.44 -4.68 -23.08
N THR A 318 -14.15 -5.98 -23.17
CA THR A 318 -12.95 -6.54 -23.81
C THR A 318 -13.28 -7.82 -24.55
N ASP A 319 -12.55 -8.07 -25.66
CA ASP A 319 -12.63 -9.31 -26.43
C ASP A 319 -11.60 -10.37 -25.94
N ALA A 320 -10.73 -10.02 -24.98
CA ALA A 320 -9.69 -10.90 -24.44
C ALA A 320 -10.25 -11.84 -23.35
N GLU A 321 -9.69 -13.05 -23.28
CA GLU A 321 -10.14 -14.12 -22.37
C GLU A 321 -9.07 -14.41 -21.29
N PRO A 322 -9.35 -14.19 -19.99
CA PRO A 322 -8.45 -14.57 -18.90
C PRO A 322 -8.00 -16.04 -19.01
N GLY A 323 -6.70 -16.28 -18.80
CA GLY A 323 -6.06 -17.59 -18.92
C GLY A 323 -5.74 -18.02 -20.36
N SER A 324 -6.16 -17.26 -21.37
CA SER A 324 -5.80 -17.48 -22.77
C SER A 324 -5.03 -16.30 -23.36
N ASP A 325 -5.44 -15.08 -23.02
CA ASP A 325 -4.81 -13.83 -23.41
C ASP A 325 -4.10 -13.19 -22.21
N GLU A 326 -2.93 -12.61 -22.47
CA GLU A 326 -2.14 -11.92 -21.47
C GLU A 326 -2.74 -10.56 -21.12
N LEU A 327 -2.72 -10.21 -19.85
CA LEU A 327 -3.12 -8.87 -19.38
C LEU A 327 -2.07 -7.83 -19.80
N ASP A 328 -2.44 -6.93 -20.71
CA ASP A 328 -1.60 -5.81 -21.16
C ASP A 328 -2.40 -4.52 -21.42
N TRP A 329 -1.73 -3.48 -21.91
CA TRP A 329 -2.37 -2.20 -22.23
C TRP A 329 -3.41 -2.24 -23.37
N ASP A 330 -3.39 -3.26 -24.22
CA ASP A 330 -4.27 -3.38 -25.38
C ASP A 330 -5.60 -4.07 -25.02
N VAL A 331 -5.64 -4.83 -23.93
CA VAL A 331 -6.89 -5.45 -23.43
C VAL A 331 -7.67 -4.58 -22.45
N LEU A 332 -7.03 -3.56 -21.87
CA LEU A 332 -7.62 -2.69 -20.84
C LEU A 332 -8.50 -1.58 -21.40
N PRO A 333 -9.51 -1.13 -20.64
CA PRO A 333 -10.39 -0.05 -21.08
C PRO A 333 -9.67 1.31 -21.14
N ASP A 334 -10.14 2.17 -22.05
CA ASP A 334 -9.52 3.47 -22.36
C ASP A 334 -9.38 4.41 -21.14
N ASP A 335 -10.19 4.25 -20.08
CA ASP A 335 -10.19 5.12 -18.91
C ASP A 335 -9.16 4.75 -17.82
N VAL A 336 -8.62 3.53 -17.88
CA VAL A 336 -7.48 3.10 -17.07
C VAL A 336 -6.18 3.05 -17.87
N THR A 337 -6.28 2.97 -19.20
CA THR A 337 -5.13 3.08 -20.11
C THR A 337 -4.68 4.54 -20.26
N PRO A 338 -3.38 4.84 -20.11
CA PRO A 338 -2.89 6.21 -20.21
C PRO A 338 -2.72 6.65 -21.67
N ASP A 339 -2.93 7.95 -21.92
CA ASP A 339 -2.74 8.57 -23.24
C ASP A 339 -1.30 8.40 -23.77
N GLU A 340 -0.31 8.44 -22.87
CA GLU A 340 1.10 8.18 -23.16
C GLU A 340 1.55 6.89 -22.46
N ARG A 341 1.82 5.84 -23.23
CA ARG A 341 2.38 4.58 -22.71
C ARG A 341 3.91 4.67 -22.52
N PRO A 342 4.51 3.85 -21.65
CA PRO A 342 5.95 3.84 -21.41
C PRO A 342 6.80 3.79 -22.69
N GLU A 343 6.43 2.94 -23.66
CA GLU A 343 7.18 2.79 -24.93
C GLU A 343 7.17 4.05 -25.80
N SER A 344 6.15 4.90 -25.64
CA SER A 344 6.04 6.18 -26.36
C SER A 344 6.91 7.28 -25.76
N LEU A 345 7.32 7.12 -24.49
CA LEU A 345 8.15 8.08 -23.80
C LEU A 345 9.58 7.94 -24.29
N SER A 346 10.05 8.94 -25.03
CA SER A 346 11.46 9.13 -25.31
C SER A 346 12.20 9.57 -24.04
N VAL A 347 12.33 8.67 -23.08
CA VAL A 347 13.36 8.80 -22.05
C VAL A 347 14.68 8.68 -22.82
N GLY A 348 15.56 9.68 -22.73
CA GLY A 348 16.81 9.73 -23.52
C GLY A 348 17.84 8.63 -23.24
N PHE A 349 17.40 7.45 -22.81
CA PHE A 349 18.17 6.24 -22.64
C PHE A 349 18.08 5.44 -23.94
N ASP A 350 19.14 5.50 -24.75
CA ASP A 350 19.30 4.62 -25.92
C ASP A 350 19.57 3.20 -25.39
N PHE A 351 18.50 2.46 -25.07
CA PHE A 351 18.56 1.04 -24.74
C PHE A 351 18.86 0.26 -26.02
N ARG A 352 20.15 0.13 -26.33
CA ARG A 352 20.59 -0.86 -27.31
C ARG A 352 20.85 -2.18 -26.59
N PRO A 353 20.26 -3.30 -27.06
CA PRO A 353 20.56 -4.62 -26.54
C PRO A 353 22.03 -5.03 -26.75
#